data_AF-A0A4R2NTL9-F1
#
_entry.id   AF-A0A4R2NTL9-F1
#
_cell.length_a   1.000
_cell.length_b   1.000
_cell.length_c   1.000
_cell.angle_alpha   90.00
_cell.angle_beta   90.00
_cell.angle_gamma   90.00
#
_symmetry.space_group_name_H-M   'P 1'
#
loop_
_entity.id
_entity.type
_entity.pdbx_description
1 polymer ?
#
loop_
_entity_poly.entity_id
_entity_poly.type
_entity_poly.pdbx_seq_one_letter_code
_entity_poly.pdbx_strand_id
1 'polypeptide(L)'
;MFNLSEESNPTDIAKEVAKKYTAKGYKLDFSLESLELEIDKIINNPITYKEEKDINLLIAELTVYVGETFRTLFNTDYPGQYFEGGNGNAANFYTYYIEKNGERFHPSHFFEYKLPIQDFTKNQFKEYLYYSYATIDGEQKVLPGVLYKFLKD
;
A
#
# COMPACT_ATOMS: atom_id res chain seq x y z
N MET A 1 14.53 6.65 14.06
CA MET A 1 15.10 5.49 13.34
C MET A 1 14.56 4.27 14.06
N PHE A 2 13.68 3.49 13.43
CA PHE A 2 13.09 2.32 14.07
C PHE A 2 14.16 1.25 14.25
N ASN A 3 14.16 0.58 15.40
CA ASN A 3 15.12 -0.46 15.75
C ASN A 3 14.32 -1.76 15.87
N LEU A 4 14.29 -2.54 14.80
CA LEU A 4 13.34 -3.62 14.62
C LEU A 4 14.07 -4.87 14.09
N SER A 5 13.81 -6.01 14.72
CA SER A 5 14.37 -7.33 14.40
C SER A 5 13.68 -7.96 13.19
N GLU A 6 14.30 -9.01 12.61
CA GLU A 6 13.89 -9.75 11.40
C GLU A 6 12.44 -10.30 11.39
N GLU A 7 11.71 -10.26 12.51
CA GLU A 7 10.31 -10.68 12.65
C GLU A 7 9.44 -9.55 13.23
N SER A 8 9.30 -8.44 12.51
CA SER A 8 8.43 -7.36 12.97
C SER A 8 6.98 -7.63 12.60
N ASN A 9 6.08 -7.56 13.58
CA ASN A 9 4.64 -7.76 13.39
C ASN A 9 4.07 -6.67 12.46
N PRO A 10 3.53 -7.00 11.26
CA PRO A 10 3.00 -6.02 10.32
C PRO A 10 1.94 -5.11 10.94
N THR A 11 1.13 -5.64 11.85
CA THR A 11 0.09 -4.87 12.54
C THR A 11 0.69 -3.77 13.42
N ASP A 12 1.78 -4.06 14.14
CA ASP A 12 2.40 -3.07 15.03
C ASP A 12 3.14 -2.00 14.22
N ILE A 13 3.80 -2.39 13.13
CA ILE A 13 4.43 -1.44 12.20
C ILE A 13 3.37 -0.54 11.57
N ALA A 14 2.24 -1.09 11.11
CA ALA A 14 1.17 -0.30 10.52
C ALA A 14 0.60 0.73 11.49
N LYS A 15 0.49 0.40 12.79
CA LYS A 15 0.08 1.35 13.83
C LYS A 15 1.10 2.47 14.03
N GLU A 16 2.40 2.15 14.03
CA GLU A 16 3.45 3.16 14.14
C GLU A 16 3.49 4.08 12.90
N VAL A 17 3.26 3.53 11.71
CA VAL A 17 3.10 4.31 10.47
C VAL A 17 1.88 5.23 10.58
N ALA A 18 0.72 4.70 10.96
CA ALA A 18 -0.49 5.49 11.15
C ALA A 18 -0.23 6.67 12.11
N LYS A 19 0.36 6.40 13.27
CA LYS A 19 0.75 7.42 14.26
C LYS A 19 1.72 8.47 13.69
N LYS A 20 2.73 8.04 12.93
CA LYS A 20 3.69 8.92 12.26
C LYS A 20 2.99 9.91 11.32
N TYR A 21 2.06 9.44 10.50
CA TYR A 21 1.34 10.30 9.55
C TYR A 21 0.24 11.12 10.23
N THR A 22 -0.42 10.61 11.27
CA THR A 22 -1.35 11.41 12.08
C THR A 22 -0.65 12.58 12.77
N ALA A 23 0.57 12.41 13.26
CA ALA A 23 1.37 13.52 13.80
C ALA A 23 1.70 14.60 12.75
N LYS A 24 1.61 14.26 11.44
CA LYS A 24 1.77 15.19 10.31
C LYS A 24 0.44 15.76 9.80
N GLY A 25 -0.69 15.42 10.43
CA GLY A 25 -2.02 15.93 10.08
C GLY A 25 -2.85 15.04 9.13
N TYR A 26 -2.39 13.83 8.79
CA TYR A 26 -3.15 12.88 7.97
C TYR A 26 -4.12 12.03 8.81
N LYS A 27 -5.24 11.60 8.22
CA LYS A 27 -6.24 10.74 8.90
C LYS A 27 -6.05 9.27 8.51
N LEU A 28 -5.08 8.59 9.13
CA LEU A 28 -4.84 7.16 8.92
C LEU A 28 -5.48 6.31 10.03
N ASP A 29 -6.76 5.95 9.85
CA ASP A 29 -7.58 5.26 10.85
C ASP A 29 -7.99 3.82 10.46
N PHE A 30 -7.30 3.23 9.48
CA PHE A 30 -7.60 1.89 8.95
C PHE A 30 -9.01 1.74 8.37
N SER A 31 -9.63 2.84 7.94
CA SER A 31 -10.88 2.83 7.18
C SER A 31 -10.63 2.85 5.67
N LEU A 32 -11.61 2.39 4.88
CA LEU A 32 -11.57 2.57 3.42
C LEU A 32 -11.51 4.06 3.04
N GLU A 33 -12.18 4.93 3.79
CA GLU A 33 -12.13 6.38 3.58
C GLU A 33 -10.69 6.92 3.71
N SER A 34 -9.93 6.46 4.71
CA SER A 34 -8.52 6.87 4.86
C SER A 34 -7.67 6.48 3.66
N LEU A 35 -7.91 5.29 3.10
CA LEU A 35 -7.22 4.84 1.89
C LEU A 35 -7.52 5.75 0.70
N GLU A 36 -8.81 6.03 0.49
CA GLU A 36 -9.28 6.83 -0.63
C GLU A 36 -8.82 8.30 -0.57
N LEU A 37 -8.69 8.86 0.64
CA LEU A 37 -8.44 10.29 0.82
C LEU A 37 -6.99 10.63 1.13
N GLU A 38 -6.25 9.78 1.86
CA GLU A 38 -4.97 10.17 2.44
C GLU A 38 -3.76 9.66 1.66
N ILE A 39 -3.85 8.51 1.00
CA ILE A 39 -2.70 7.89 0.31
C ILE A 39 -2.13 8.80 -0.76
N ASP A 40 -2.97 9.30 -1.67
CA ASP A 40 -2.50 10.23 -2.72
C ASP A 40 -1.98 11.55 -2.13
N LYS A 41 -2.49 12.02 -0.99
CA LYS A 41 -1.99 13.24 -0.33
C LYS A 41 -0.61 13.03 0.28
N ILE A 42 -0.35 11.83 0.81
CA ILE A 42 0.96 11.45 1.34
C ILE A 42 1.98 11.35 0.21
N ILE A 43 1.59 10.70 -0.90
CA ILE A 43 2.45 10.53 -2.07
C ILE A 43 2.75 11.87 -2.76
N ASN A 44 1.77 12.76 -2.87
CA ASN A 44 1.96 14.05 -3.53
C ASN A 44 2.61 15.12 -2.65
N ASN A 45 2.98 14.81 -1.41
CA ASN A 45 3.61 15.80 -0.54
C ASN A 45 5.08 16.01 -0.94
N PRO A 46 5.44 17.22 -1.41
CA PRO A 46 6.77 17.54 -1.97
C PRO A 46 7.91 17.47 -0.96
N ILE A 47 7.61 17.44 0.34
CA ILE A 47 8.61 17.33 1.41
C ILE A 47 9.14 15.89 1.53
N THR A 48 8.41 14.91 0.98
CA THR A 48 8.50 13.55 1.49
C THR A 48 9.56 12.69 0.80
N TYR A 49 10.05 13.03 -0.40
CA TYR A 49 11.00 12.19 -1.15
C TYR A 49 12.05 13.03 -1.88
N LYS A 50 13.32 12.94 -1.46
CA LYS A 50 14.46 13.57 -2.18
C LYS A 50 15.46 12.55 -2.70
N GLU A 51 15.53 11.37 -2.08
CA GLU A 51 16.47 10.31 -2.41
C GLU A 51 15.76 8.95 -2.60
N GLU A 52 16.40 8.03 -3.33
CA GLU A 52 15.88 6.66 -3.57
C GLU A 52 15.53 5.92 -2.27
N LYS A 53 16.35 6.14 -1.23
CA LYS A 53 16.11 5.57 0.11
C LYS A 53 14.79 6.06 0.72
N ASP A 54 14.40 7.31 0.49
CA ASP A 54 13.15 7.87 1.00
C ASP A 54 11.94 7.25 0.26
N ILE A 55 12.08 6.99 -1.04
CA ILE A 55 11.06 6.32 -1.85
C ILE A 55 10.83 4.88 -1.35
N ASN A 56 11.91 4.13 -1.12
CA ASN A 56 11.80 2.75 -0.62
C ASN A 56 11.20 2.69 0.78
N LEU A 57 11.55 3.64 1.65
CA LEU A 57 10.92 3.76 2.97
C LEU A 57 9.42 4.07 2.84
N LEU A 58 9.03 4.96 1.94
CA LEU A 58 7.62 5.24 1.71
C LEU A 58 6.87 4.02 1.22
N ILE A 59 7.40 3.31 0.22
CA ILE A 59 6.77 2.10 -0.32
C ILE A 59 6.51 1.14 0.83
N ALA A 60 7.50 0.92 1.69
CA ALA A 60 7.38 0.03 2.84
C ALA A 60 6.27 0.49 3.81
N GLU A 61 6.28 1.77 4.20
CA GLU A 61 5.29 2.36 5.11
C GLU A 61 3.86 2.29 4.55
N LEU A 62 3.66 2.63 3.27
CA LEU A 62 2.34 2.59 2.66
C LEU A 62 1.88 1.15 2.41
N THR A 63 2.79 0.24 2.04
CA THR A 63 2.49 -1.19 1.86
C THR A 63 1.92 -1.79 3.13
N VAL A 64 2.59 -1.57 4.27
CA VAL A 64 2.16 -2.18 5.55
C VAL A 64 0.87 -1.55 6.06
N TYR A 65 0.68 -0.23 5.89
CA TYR A 65 -0.56 0.43 6.29
C TYR A 65 -1.77 0.00 5.44
N VAL A 66 -1.62 -0.04 4.11
CA VAL A 66 -2.68 -0.51 3.20
C VAL A 66 -3.00 -1.97 3.48
N GLY A 67 -1.95 -2.78 3.65
CA GLY A 67 -2.06 -4.17 4.04
C GLY A 67 -2.95 -4.40 5.26
N GLU A 68 -2.62 -3.71 6.34
CA GLU A 68 -3.35 -3.75 7.61
C GLU A 68 -4.76 -3.22 7.54
N THR A 69 -4.98 -2.22 6.70
CA THR A 69 -6.32 -1.71 6.45
C THR A 69 -7.18 -2.77 5.77
N PHE A 70 -6.69 -3.39 4.69
CA PHE A 70 -7.43 -4.44 3.99
C PHE A 70 -7.70 -5.66 4.87
N ARG A 71 -6.69 -6.10 5.63
CA ARG A 71 -6.86 -7.22 6.56
C ARG A 71 -7.99 -6.97 7.54
N THR A 72 -7.99 -5.79 8.15
CA THR A 72 -8.98 -5.40 9.15
C THR A 72 -10.38 -5.29 8.54
N LEU A 73 -10.49 -4.68 7.35
CA LEU A 73 -11.79 -4.47 6.70
C LEU A 73 -12.42 -5.76 6.17
N PHE A 74 -11.62 -6.69 5.68
CA PHE A 74 -12.12 -7.88 4.97
C PHE A 74 -11.90 -9.20 5.71
N ASN A 75 -11.37 -9.13 6.93
CA ASN A 75 -11.07 -10.27 7.80
C ASN A 75 -10.27 -11.37 7.06
N THR A 76 -9.17 -10.95 6.45
CA THR A 76 -8.28 -11.83 5.68
C THR A 76 -7.02 -12.17 6.46
N ASP A 77 -6.25 -13.13 5.97
CA ASP A 77 -4.98 -13.53 6.57
C ASP A 77 -3.77 -12.90 5.86
N TYR A 78 -2.61 -12.95 6.53
CA TYR A 78 -1.29 -12.62 5.96
C TYR A 78 -0.44 -13.87 5.76
N PRO A 79 -0.60 -14.57 4.65
CA PRO A 79 0.37 -15.60 4.27
C PRO A 79 1.67 -14.95 3.76
N GLY A 80 2.51 -14.39 4.65
CA GLY A 80 3.78 -13.76 4.25
C GLY A 80 4.55 -13.10 5.38
N GLN A 81 5.78 -12.65 5.10
CA GLN A 81 6.61 -11.92 6.05
C GLN A 81 6.89 -10.50 5.54
N TYR A 82 6.74 -9.52 6.44
CA TYR A 82 7.14 -8.15 6.16
C TYR A 82 8.57 -7.94 6.63
N PHE A 83 9.46 -7.61 5.69
CA PHE A 83 10.85 -7.27 5.99
C PHE A 83 11.02 -5.75 5.87
N GLU A 84 11.38 -5.10 6.97
CA GLU A 84 11.74 -3.68 6.96
C GLU A 84 13.11 -3.53 6.28
N GLY A 85 13.19 -2.70 5.23
CA GLY A 85 14.37 -2.62 4.36
C GLY A 85 15.60 -1.92 4.96
N GLY A 86 16.17 -2.52 6.01
CA GLY A 86 17.24 -1.93 6.82
C GLY A 86 18.65 -2.03 6.24
N ASN A 87 18.92 -2.90 5.26
CA ASN A 87 20.29 -3.08 4.72
C ASN A 87 20.29 -3.02 3.19
N GLY A 88 20.47 -1.82 2.63
CA GLY A 88 21.05 -1.48 1.30
C GLY A 88 20.55 -2.17 0.02
N ASN A 89 19.81 -3.27 0.09
CA ASN A 89 19.47 -4.22 -0.97
C ASN A 89 18.15 -4.96 -0.70
N ALA A 90 17.45 -4.70 0.41
CA ALA A 90 16.32 -5.51 0.83
C ALA A 90 15.03 -4.69 0.97
N ALA A 91 14.46 -4.25 -0.15
CA ALA A 91 13.04 -3.87 -0.20
C ALA A 91 12.13 -5.12 -0.10
N ASN A 92 12.42 -6.08 0.78
CA ASN A 92 11.83 -7.43 0.76
C ASN A 92 10.43 -7.51 1.40
N PHE A 93 9.63 -6.45 1.34
CA PHE A 93 8.18 -6.55 1.61
C PHE A 93 7.44 -7.35 0.51
N TYR A 94 8.13 -7.81 -0.54
CA TYR A 94 7.60 -8.56 -1.68
C TYR A 94 6.80 -9.83 -1.34
N THR A 95 7.09 -10.47 -0.21
CA THR A 95 6.33 -11.68 0.20
C THR A 95 5.04 -11.37 0.95
N TYR A 96 4.80 -10.10 1.30
CA TYR A 96 3.60 -9.70 2.00
C TYR A 96 2.44 -9.54 1.01
N TYR A 97 1.47 -10.43 1.11
CA TYR A 97 0.23 -10.37 0.36
C TYR A 97 -0.95 -10.71 1.25
N ILE A 98 -2.12 -10.33 0.76
CA ILE A 98 -3.41 -10.64 1.34
C ILE A 98 -4.10 -11.62 0.41
N GLU A 99 -4.68 -12.67 0.96
CA GLU A 99 -5.43 -13.67 0.20
C GLU A 99 -6.91 -13.67 0.59
N LYS A 100 -7.80 -13.65 -0.40
CA LYS A 100 -9.24 -13.85 -0.23
C LYS A 100 -9.79 -14.60 -1.44
N ASN A 101 -10.60 -15.63 -1.21
CA ASN A 101 -11.23 -16.44 -2.26
C ASN A 101 -10.23 -17.04 -3.28
N GLY A 102 -9.03 -17.39 -2.83
CA GLY A 102 -7.96 -17.91 -3.68
C GLY A 102 -7.28 -16.86 -4.57
N GLU A 103 -7.66 -15.58 -4.45
CA GLU A 103 -7.02 -14.46 -5.13
C GLU A 103 -6.04 -13.75 -4.20
N ARG A 104 -4.88 -13.37 -4.75
CA ARG A 104 -3.83 -12.64 -4.04
C ARG A 104 -3.81 -11.17 -4.42
N PHE A 105 -3.62 -10.34 -3.40
CA PHE A 105 -3.39 -8.91 -3.53
C PHE A 105 -2.08 -8.55 -2.84
N HIS A 106 -1.19 -7.90 -3.57
CA HIS A 106 0.10 -7.42 -3.07
C HIS A 106 0.01 -5.90 -2.91
N PRO A 107 -0.13 -5.37 -1.68
CA PRO A 107 -0.30 -3.93 -1.46
C PRO A 107 0.83 -3.08 -2.01
N SER A 108 2.04 -3.64 -2.11
CA SER A 108 3.22 -2.94 -2.59
C SER A 108 3.19 -2.60 -4.08
N HIS A 109 2.52 -3.43 -4.90
CA HIS A 109 2.57 -3.31 -6.36
C HIS A 109 2.16 -1.91 -6.83
N PHE A 110 1.10 -1.32 -6.27
CA PHE A 110 0.70 0.04 -6.65
C PHE A 110 1.84 1.04 -6.44
N PHE A 111 2.47 1.01 -5.27
CA PHE A 111 3.51 1.95 -4.88
C PHE A 111 4.79 1.74 -5.70
N GLU A 112 5.18 0.49 -5.92
CA GLU A 112 6.36 0.12 -6.72
C GLU A 112 6.24 0.60 -8.17
N TYR A 113 5.07 0.46 -8.79
CA TYR A 113 4.88 0.90 -10.17
C TYR A 113 4.74 2.41 -10.30
N LYS A 114 4.14 3.08 -9.31
CA LYS A 114 3.75 4.48 -9.45
C LYS A 114 4.78 5.47 -8.92
N LEU A 115 5.43 5.17 -7.80
CA LEU A 115 6.35 6.13 -7.16
C LEU A 115 7.62 6.43 -7.98
N PRO A 116 8.22 5.47 -8.71
CA PRO A 116 9.37 5.78 -9.56
C PRO A 116 9.06 6.69 -10.75
N ILE A 117 7.81 6.72 -11.21
CA ILE A 117 7.39 7.49 -12.40
C ILE A 117 7.11 8.96 -12.04
N GLN A 118 6.82 9.27 -10.77
CA GLN A 118 6.56 10.62 -10.24
C GLN A 118 5.43 11.42 -10.95
N ASP A 119 4.60 10.76 -11.76
CA ASP A 119 3.42 11.35 -12.40
C ASP A 119 2.14 10.97 -11.63
N PHE A 120 2.05 11.50 -10.40
CA PHE A 120 0.89 11.28 -9.55
C PHE A 120 -0.13 12.40 -9.70
N THR A 121 -1.33 12.01 -10.11
CA THR A 121 -2.51 12.87 -10.09
C THR A 121 -3.37 12.53 -8.87
N LYS A 122 -4.29 13.45 -8.53
CA LYS A 122 -5.25 13.23 -7.45
C LYS A 122 -6.17 12.04 -7.80
N ASN A 123 -6.47 11.21 -6.80
CA ASN A 123 -7.36 10.04 -6.86
C ASN A 123 -6.79 8.78 -7.55
N GLN A 124 -5.51 8.71 -7.92
CA GLN A 124 -4.95 7.51 -8.56
C GLN A 124 -5.05 6.26 -7.69
N PHE A 125 -4.79 6.37 -6.38
CA PHE A 125 -4.93 5.22 -5.49
C PHE A 125 -6.39 4.82 -5.35
N LYS A 126 -7.30 5.79 -5.24
CA LYS A 126 -8.74 5.51 -5.25
C LYS A 126 -9.15 4.80 -6.53
N GLU A 127 -8.74 5.28 -7.70
CA GLU A 127 -9.04 4.63 -8.97
C GLU A 127 -8.53 3.19 -9.01
N TYR A 128 -7.31 2.94 -8.50
CA TYR A 128 -6.75 1.59 -8.38
C TYR A 128 -7.59 0.65 -7.50
N LEU A 129 -8.19 1.16 -6.43
CA LEU A 129 -9.08 0.38 -5.57
C LEU A 129 -10.35 -0.07 -6.32
N TYR A 130 -10.91 0.77 -7.18
CA TYR A 130 -12.21 0.55 -7.81
C TYR A 130 -12.16 0.04 -9.24
N TYR A 131 -11.09 0.34 -9.98
CA TYR A 131 -10.96 0.08 -11.41
C TYR A 131 -9.63 -0.56 -11.76
N SER A 132 -9.66 -1.38 -12.80
CA SER A 132 -8.49 -1.88 -13.52
C SER A 132 -8.68 -1.61 -15.01
N TYR A 133 -7.59 -1.42 -15.74
CA TYR A 133 -7.62 -1.14 -17.16
C TYR A 133 -6.87 -2.24 -17.90
N ALA A 134 -7.52 -2.86 -18.88
CA ALA A 134 -6.94 -3.92 -19.68
C ALA A 134 -7.25 -3.70 -21.16
N THR A 135 -6.31 -4.08 -22.03
CA THR A 135 -6.56 -4.16 -23.47
C THR A 135 -7.06 -5.57 -23.79
N ILE A 136 -8.28 -5.67 -24.29
CA ILE A 136 -8.92 -6.94 -24.69
C ILE A 136 -9.38 -6.77 -26.14
N ASP A 137 -8.87 -7.63 -27.03
CA ASP A 137 -9.15 -7.58 -28.47
C ASP A 137 -8.83 -6.24 -29.14
N GLY A 138 -7.79 -5.55 -28.64
CA GLY A 138 -7.36 -4.24 -29.15
C GLY A 138 -8.14 -3.05 -28.59
N GLU A 139 -9.16 -3.27 -27.76
CA GLU A 139 -9.95 -2.23 -27.10
C GLU A 139 -9.54 -2.06 -25.64
N GLN A 140 -9.44 -0.82 -25.17
CA GLN A 140 -9.31 -0.55 -23.74
C GLN A 140 -10.64 -0.83 -23.03
N LYS A 141 -10.60 -1.69 -22.02
CA LYS A 141 -11.74 -2.03 -21.18
C LYS A 141 -11.47 -1.65 -19.74
N VAL A 142 -12.49 -1.12 -19.08
CA VAL A 142 -12.51 -0.88 -17.64
C VAL A 142 -13.07 -2.13 -16.97
N LEU A 143 -12.27 -2.72 -16.09
CA LEU A 143 -12.59 -3.88 -15.29
C LEU A 143 -12.73 -3.47 -13.82
N PRO A 144 -13.38 -4.29 -12.98
CA PRO A 144 -13.38 -4.06 -11.54
C PRO A 144 -11.96 -4.06 -10.96
N GLY A 145 -11.70 -3.13 -10.04
CA GLY A 145 -10.41 -2.97 -9.36
C GLY A 145 -10.20 -3.94 -8.19
N VAL A 146 -9.25 -3.60 -7.33
CA VAL A 146 -8.84 -4.46 -6.20
C VAL A 146 -10.01 -4.79 -5.28
N LEU A 147 -10.86 -3.83 -4.93
CA LEU A 147 -11.96 -4.02 -3.98
C LEU A 147 -12.96 -5.08 -4.45
N TYR A 148 -13.16 -5.26 -5.75
CA TYR A 148 -14.08 -6.26 -6.27
C TYR A 148 -13.72 -7.67 -5.81
N LYS A 149 -12.42 -7.98 -5.71
CA LYS A 149 -11.90 -9.26 -5.23
C LYS A 149 -12.29 -9.53 -3.77
N PHE A 150 -12.40 -8.47 -2.98
CA PHE A 150 -12.67 -8.53 -1.56
C PHE A 150 -14.16 -8.43 -1.20
N LEU A 151 -14.98 -7.92 -2.11
CA LEU A 151 -16.42 -7.75 -1.93
C LEU A 151 -17.25 -8.91 -2.52
N LYS A 152 -16.61 -9.81 -3.26
CA LYS A 152 -17.25 -11.02 -3.78
C LYS A 152 -17.36 -12.04 -2.64
N ASP A 153 -18.59 -12.42 -2.28
CA ASP A 153 -18.88 -13.50 -1.33
C ASP A 153 -18.54 -14.88 -1.91
#